data_AF-A0A239FRS4-F1
#
_entry.id   AF-A0A239FRS4-F1
#
_cell.length_a   1.000
_cell.length_b   1.000
_cell.length_c   1.000
_cell.angle_alpha   90.00
_cell.angle_beta   90.00
_cell.angle_gamma   90.00
#
_symmetry.space_group_name_H-M   'P 1'
#
loop_
_entity.id
_entity.type
_entity.pdbx_description
1 polymer ?
#
loop_
_entity_poly.entity_id
_entity_poly.type
_entity_poly.pdbx_seq_one_letter_code
_entity_poly.pdbx_strand_id
1 'polypeptide(L)' 'MNASRATQTSRAVTAGCDRCRTKWTSANAQAVAAKHHDTYGHKTWVEQVLTIQYGDGKPETEQPALFG' A
#
# COMPACT_ATOMS: atom_id res chain seq x y z
N MET A 1 -28.71 -13.94 -2.53
CA MET A 1 -27.28 -14.02 -2.89
C MET A 1 -26.66 -12.69 -2.50
N ASN A 2 -25.75 -12.67 -1.52
CA ASN A 2 -25.12 -11.42 -1.07
C ASN A 2 -24.34 -10.83 -2.25
N ALA A 3 -24.70 -9.62 -2.68
CA ALA A 3 -23.93 -8.90 -3.68
C ALA A 3 -22.57 -8.58 -3.06
N SER A 4 -21.53 -9.33 -3.45
CA SER A 4 -20.16 -9.03 -3.06
C SER A 4 -19.86 -7.59 -3.45
N ARG A 5 -19.59 -6.74 -2.45
CA ARG A 5 -19.19 -5.34 -2.66
C ARG A 5 -18.02 -5.35 -3.64
N ALA A 6 -18.19 -4.77 -4.83
CA ALA A 6 -17.07 -4.63 -5.77
C ALA A 6 -15.94 -3.93 -5.01
N THR A 7 -14.79 -4.60 -4.87
CA THR A 7 -13.71 -4.10 -4.03
C THR A 7 -12.43 -4.25 -4.84
N GLN A 8 -11.78 -3.14 -5.13
CA GLN A 8 -10.45 -3.15 -5.70
C GLN A 8 -9.45 -2.90 -4.58
N THR A 9 -8.43 -3.75 -4.50
CA THR A 9 -7.30 -3.54 -3.58
C THR A 9 -6.03 -3.46 -4.39
N SER A 10 -5.23 -2.42 -4.17
CA SER A 10 -3.89 -2.31 -4.75
C SER A 10 -2.87 -2.03 -3.66
N ARG A 11 -1.67 -2.57 -3.85
CA ARG A 11 -0.53 -2.39 -2.94
C ARG A 11 0.70 -2.02 -3.75
N ALA A 12 1.28 -0.86 -3.44
CA ALA A 12 2.58 -0.46 -3.96
C ALA A 12 3.59 -0.46 -2.82
N VAL A 13 4.77 -1.03 -3.06
CA VAL A 13 5.85 -1.07 -2.07
C VAL A 13 7.08 -0.46 -2.71
N THR A 14 7.67 0.50 -2.02
CA THR A 14 8.94 1.10 -2.37
C THR A 14 9.87 0.95 -1.18
N ALA A 15 11.14 0.65 -1.43
CA ALA A 15 12.14 0.58 -0.37
C ALA A 15 13.48 1.12 -0.86
N GLY A 16 14.38 1.41 0.06
CA GLY A 16 15.70 1.92 -0.30
C GLY A 16 16.74 1.82 0.79
N CYS A 17 17.96 2.19 0.43
CA CYS A 17 19.10 2.31 1.33
C CYS A 17 19.78 3.66 1.09
N ASP A 18 19.79 4.51 2.11
CA ASP A 18 20.34 5.87 2.00
C ASP A 18 21.85 5.86 1.74
N ARG A 19 22.56 4.88 2.31
CA ARG A 19 24.01 4.72 2.13
C ARG A 19 24.37 4.28 0.71
N CYS A 20 23.63 3.32 0.14
CA CYS A 20 23.90 2.82 -1.21
C CYS A 20 23.27 3.69 -2.32
N ARG A 21 22.38 4.62 -1.96
CA ARG A 21 21.58 5.43 -2.90
C ARG A 21 20.81 4.55 -3.91
N THR A 22 20.27 3.44 -3.43
CA THR A 22 19.47 2.50 -4.25
C THR A 22 18.00 2.50 -3.83
N LYS A 23 17.13 2.20 -4.79
CA LYS A 23 15.67 2.16 -4.64
C LYS A 23 15.11 0.92 -5.32
N TRP A 24 14.20 0.23 -4.64
CA TRP A 24 13.48 -0.95 -5.12
C TRP A 24 11.97 -0.67 -5.09
N THR A 25 11.24 -1.02 -6.15
CA THR A 25 9.82 -0.64 -6.34
C THR A 25 8.88 -1.81 -6.65
N SER A 26 9.36 -3.04 -6.51
CA SER A 26 8.59 -4.26 -6.73
C SER A 26 7.78 -4.67 -5.50
N ALA A 27 6.84 -5.61 -5.68
CA ALA A 27 6.03 -6.14 -4.57
C ALA A 27 6.87 -6.78 -3.43
N ASN A 28 8.12 -7.17 -3.71
CA ASN A 28 9.08 -7.72 -2.75
C ASN A 28 10.14 -6.71 -2.26
N ALA A 29 10.02 -5.42 -2.58
CA ALA A 29 11.02 -4.39 -2.21
C ALA A 29 11.32 -4.36 -0.70
N GLN A 30 10.30 -4.58 0.15
CA GLN A 30 10.48 -4.71 1.60
C GLN A 30 11.45 -5.83 1.98
N ALA A 31 11.31 -7.02 1.36
CA ALA A 31 12.17 -8.16 1.65
C ALA A 31 13.60 -7.91 1.17
N VAL A 32 13.77 -7.23 0.04
CA VAL A 32 15.09 -6.83 -0.48
C VAL A 32 15.78 -5.87 0.49
N ALA A 33 15.06 -4.87 1.01
CA ALA A 33 15.61 -3.93 1.98
C ALA A 33 16.00 -4.61 3.30
N ALA A 34 15.16 -5.52 3.82
CA ALA A 34 15.48 -6.31 5.01
C ALA A 34 16.75 -7.15 4.81
N LYS A 35 16.82 -7.93 3.72
CA LYS A 35 18.01 -8.71 3.39
C LYS A 35 19.26 -7.84 3.24
N HIS A 36 19.12 -6.65 2.64
CA HIS A 36 20.23 -5.70 2.49
C HIS A 36 20.72 -5.17 3.83
N HIS A 37 19.81 -4.85 4.75
CA HIS A 37 20.16 -4.49 6.13
C HIS A 37 20.89 -5.64 6.83
N ASP A 38 20.35 -6.86 6.79
CA ASP A 38 20.95 -8.01 7.46
C ASP A 38 22.34 -8.36 6.91
N THR A 39 22.55 -8.19 5.60
CA THR A 39 23.82 -8.52 4.94
C THR A 39 24.89 -7.46 5.17
N TYR A 40 24.53 -6.17 5.18
CA TYR A 40 25.51 -5.06 5.14
C TYR A 40 25.46 -4.12 6.36
N GLY A 41 24.48 -4.27 7.26
CA GLY A 41 24.26 -3.40 8.41
C GLY A 41 23.83 -1.97 8.03
N HIS A 42 23.43 -1.73 6.79
CA HIS A 42 23.05 -0.39 6.33
C HIS A 42 21.65 -0.01 6.82
N LYS A 43 21.43 1.26 7.15
CA LYS A 43 20.08 1.78 7.38
C LYS A 43 19.29 1.70 6.06
N THR A 44 18.18 0.99 6.09
CA THR A 44 17.22 0.86 4.99
C THR A 44 15.86 1.40 5.41
N TRP A 45 15.05 1.79 4.44
CA TRP A 45 13.68 2.26 4.66
C TRP A 45 12.72 1.55 3.72
N VAL A 46 11.44 1.52 4.11
CA VAL A 46 10.33 0.95 3.33
C VAL A 46 9.13 1.88 3.44
N GLU A 47 8.51 2.17 2.30
CA GLU A 47 7.24 2.87 2.15
C GLU A 47 6.24 1.89 1.50
N GLN A 48 5.07 1.72 2.11
CA GLN A 48 4.00 0.90 1.57
C GLN A 48 2.71 1.71 1.45
N VAL A 49 2.14 1.73 0.25
CA VAL A 49 0.84 2.36 -0.03
C VAL A 49 -0.18 1.24 -0.23
N LEU A 50 -1.23 1.24 0.59
CA LEU A 50 -2.39 0.34 0.47
C LEU A 50 -3.60 1.18 0.07
N THR A 51 -4.18 0.83 -1.07
CA THR A 51 -5.40 1.45 -1.57
C THR A 51 -6.50 0.41 -1.60
N ILE A 52 -7.62 0.71 -0.95
CA ILE A 52 -8.83 -0.10 -0.99
C ILE A 52 -9.95 0.80 -1.51
N GLN A 53 -10.53 0.41 -2.64
CA GLN A 53 -11.68 1.07 -3.23
C GLN A 53 -12.89 0.17 -3.08
N TYR A 54 -14.02 0.75 -2.63
CA TYR A 54 -15.25 0.02 -2.41
C TYR A 54 -16.38 0.54 -3.31
N GLY A 55 -16.78 -0.27 -4.28
CA GLY A 55 -18.10 -0.33 -4.92
C GLY A 55 -18.57 0.88 -5.72
N ASP A 56 -19.41 0.61 -6.73
CA ASP A 56 -20.28 1.59 -7.42
C ASP A 56 -21.76 1.41 -7.00
N GLY A 57 -21.98 0.83 -5.82
CA GLY A 57 -23.32 0.47 -5.36
C GLY A 57 -24.23 1.67 -5.22
N LYS A 58 -25.48 1.56 -5.68
CA LYS A 58 -26.52 2.56 -5.38
C LYS A 58 -26.66 2.67 -3.85
N PRO A 59 -26.60 3.89 -3.28
CA PRO A 59 -26.86 4.06 -1.86
C PRO A 59 -28.30 3.67 -1.54
N GLU A 60 -28.51 2.96 -0.43
CA GLU A 60 -29.85 2.63 0.08
C GLU A 60 -30.57 3.86 0.65
N THR A 61 -29.79 4.83 1.12
CA THR A 61 -30.24 6.13 1.61
C THR A 61 -29.24 7.20 1.19
N GLU A 62 -29.73 8.37 0.76
CA GLU A 62 -28.84 9.49 0.47
C GLU A 62 -28.14 9.94 1.75
N GLN A 63 -26.86 10.26 1.64
CA GLN A 63 -26.06 10.70 2.76
C GLN A 63 -26.62 12.04 3.28
N PRO A 64 -27.10 12.13 4.53
CA PRO A 64 -27.50 13.41 5.09
C PRO A 64 -26.31 14.37 5.09
N ALA A 65 -26.57 15.67 4.94
CA ALA A 65 -25.53 16.69 4.96
C ALA A 65 -24.68 16.54 6.24
N LEU A 66 -23.39 16.22 6.07
CA LEU A 66 -22.48 15.97 7.20
C LEU A 66 -22.11 17.24 7.98
N PHE A 67 -22.47 18.41 7.45
CA PHE A 67 -22.20 19.71 8.04
C PHE A 67 -23.40 20.63 7.81
N GLY A 68 -24.42 20.46 8.65
CA GLY A 68 -25.52 21.42 8.83
C GLY A 68 -25.39 22.12 10.17
#